data_AF-A0A2E1VQX5-F1
#
_entry.id   AF-A0A2E1VQX5-F1
#
_cell.length_a   1.000
_cell.length_b   1.000
_cell.length_c   1.000
_cell.angle_alpha   90.00
_cell.angle_beta   90.00
_cell.angle_gamma   90.00
#
_symmetry.space_group_name_H-M   'P 1'
#
loop_
_entity.id
_entity.type
_entity.pdbx_description
1 polymer ?
#
loop_
_entity_poly.entity_id
_entity_poly.type
_entity_poly.pdbx_seq_one_letter_code
_entity_poly.pdbx_strand_id
1 'polypeptide(L)'
;MAVPVETWAWIGGDEDLELVLEPVDLRQEAKERRFAETNMLRERLALDPQEALFRLHLIGPAGAVGDPGKVQLSQAELKPFAAPPAELSPADRLLWQSVLQGLPAPTSEAEASPAAAPRVRRSVVLHGPVDAAEIRDSAIVTWSAGATQHSLRRRDWSMGARRHHLDAALTPVAEPPEIDE
;
A
#
# COMPACT_ATOMS: atom_id res chain seq x y z
N MET A 1 -3.89 29.81 -8.85
CA MET A 1 -4.26 29.27 -7.52
C MET A 1 -3.62 27.90 -7.40
N ALA A 2 -2.69 27.72 -6.47
CA ALA A 2 -2.15 26.39 -6.17
C ALA A 2 -3.25 25.56 -5.49
N VAL A 3 -3.56 24.40 -6.04
CA VAL A 3 -4.39 23.41 -5.35
C VAL A 3 -3.61 22.99 -4.10
N PRO A 4 -4.20 23.05 -2.89
CA PRO A 4 -3.50 22.56 -1.70
C PRO A 4 -3.16 21.08 -1.90
N VAL A 5 -1.90 20.73 -1.66
CA VAL A 5 -1.47 19.33 -1.59
C VAL A 5 -2.12 18.73 -0.34
N GLU A 6 -3.08 17.83 -0.54
CA GLU A 6 -3.84 17.22 0.56
C GLU A 6 -3.20 15.91 1.04
N THR A 7 -2.38 15.26 0.20
CA THR A 7 -1.74 13.98 0.52
C THR A 7 -0.52 13.75 -0.39
N TRP A 8 0.31 12.78 -0.02
CA TRP A 8 1.49 12.37 -0.75
C TRP A 8 1.73 10.86 -0.55
N ALA A 9 2.39 10.23 -1.51
CA ALA A 9 2.67 8.80 -1.54
C ALA A 9 4.01 8.54 -2.24
N TRP A 10 4.56 7.33 -2.11
CA TRP A 10 5.58 6.85 -3.04
C TRP A 10 4.99 5.84 -4.00
N ILE A 11 5.28 6.03 -5.29
CA ILE A 11 4.74 5.21 -6.37
C ILE A 11 5.90 4.63 -7.19
N GLY A 12 5.76 3.38 -7.60
CA GLY A 12 6.69 2.71 -8.50
C GLY A 12 6.15 1.34 -8.88
N GLY A 13 7.02 0.49 -9.43
CA GLY A 13 6.62 -0.79 -9.98
C GLY A 13 7.03 -0.96 -11.44
N ASP A 14 6.39 -1.92 -12.10
CA ASP A 14 6.53 -2.24 -13.52
C ASP A 14 5.15 -2.52 -14.16
N GLU A 15 5.14 -3.15 -15.33
CA GLU A 15 3.93 -3.47 -16.08
C GLU A 15 3.01 -4.45 -15.32
N ASP A 16 3.59 -5.37 -14.56
CA ASP A 16 2.88 -6.42 -13.85
C ASP A 16 2.47 -5.97 -12.44
N LEU A 17 3.33 -5.22 -11.76
CA LEU A 17 3.12 -4.85 -10.37
C LEU A 17 3.29 -3.34 -10.18
N GLU A 18 2.19 -2.67 -9.87
CA GLU A 18 2.18 -1.29 -9.43
C GLU A 18 2.11 -1.21 -7.90
N LEU A 19 2.92 -0.33 -7.33
CA LEU A 19 3.12 -0.16 -5.89
C LEU A 19 2.79 1.28 -5.49
N VAL A 20 1.92 1.43 -4.51
CA VAL A 20 1.63 2.73 -3.88
C VAL A 20 1.79 2.61 -2.38
N LEU A 21 2.74 3.35 -1.82
CA LEU A 21 3.04 3.39 -0.38
C LEU A 21 2.62 4.72 0.22
N GLU A 22 1.83 4.67 1.29
CA GLU A 22 1.22 5.85 1.91
C GLU A 22 1.31 5.79 3.43
N PRO A 23 1.59 6.91 4.12
CA PRO A 23 1.41 6.96 5.57
C PRO A 23 -0.05 6.66 5.94
N VAL A 24 -0.32 5.90 7.00
CA VAL A 24 -1.71 5.68 7.47
C VAL A 24 -2.27 6.97 8.10
N ASP A 25 -1.42 7.80 8.71
CA ASP A 25 -1.74 9.17 9.12
C ASP A 25 -1.54 10.16 7.96
N LEU A 26 -2.45 10.13 6.97
CA LEU A 26 -2.45 11.07 5.86
C LEU A 26 -2.78 12.53 6.26
N ARG A 27 -3.37 12.76 7.44
CA ARG A 27 -3.80 14.09 7.88
C ARG A 27 -2.71 14.77 8.72
N GLN A 28 -2.01 15.72 8.11
CA GLN A 28 -1.06 16.61 8.80
C GLN A 28 -1.73 17.62 9.75
N GLU A 29 -3.06 17.69 9.84
CA GLU A 29 -3.74 18.65 10.71
C GLU A 29 -3.93 18.11 12.14
N ALA A 30 -3.21 18.72 13.07
CA ALA A 30 -3.21 18.42 14.51
C ALA A 30 -4.60 18.45 15.18
N LYS A 31 -5.65 18.95 14.52
CA LYS A 31 -7.00 19.13 15.09
C LYS A 31 -7.89 17.88 15.03
N GLU A 32 -7.57 16.89 14.21
CA GLU A 32 -8.41 15.69 14.02
C GLU A 32 -7.82 14.40 14.58
N ARG A 33 -6.71 14.49 15.33
CA ARG A 33 -5.96 13.34 15.86
C ARG A 33 -6.83 12.32 16.60
N ARG A 34 -7.92 12.73 17.27
CA ARG A 34 -8.75 11.82 18.08
C ARG A 34 -9.50 10.74 17.27
N PHE A 35 -9.64 10.87 15.96
CA PHE A 35 -10.34 9.90 15.09
C PHE A 35 -9.47 9.39 13.93
N ALA A 36 -8.16 9.58 14.00
CA ALA A 36 -7.25 9.05 12.99
C ALA A 36 -7.26 7.51 13.04
N GLU A 37 -7.31 6.87 11.87
CA GLU A 37 -7.29 5.40 11.72
C GLU A 37 -6.14 4.77 12.53
N THR A 38 -4.97 5.40 12.51
CA THR A 38 -3.79 4.98 13.27
C THR A 38 -4.05 4.91 14.77
N ASN A 39 -4.75 5.88 15.36
CA ASN A 39 -5.04 5.86 16.80
C ASN A 39 -6.04 4.77 17.15
N MET A 40 -7.08 4.59 16.34
CA MET A 40 -8.01 3.48 16.51
C MET A 40 -7.29 2.11 16.42
N LEU A 41 -6.41 1.94 15.44
CA LEU A 41 -5.64 0.69 15.29
C LEU A 41 -4.68 0.47 16.45
N ARG A 42 -3.94 1.49 16.87
CA ARG A 42 -3.01 1.40 18.02
C ARG A 42 -3.74 1.05 19.31
N GLU A 43 -4.85 1.72 19.61
CA GLU A 43 -5.62 1.47 20.83
C GLU A 43 -6.24 0.07 20.83
N ARG A 44 -6.80 -0.36 19.70
CA ARG A 44 -7.57 -1.60 19.62
C ARG A 44 -6.69 -2.84 19.45
N LEU A 45 -5.55 -2.71 18.78
CA LEU A 45 -4.64 -3.83 18.47
C LEU A 45 -3.33 -3.79 19.26
N ALA A 46 -3.20 -2.85 20.21
CA ALA A 46 -2.01 -2.66 21.04
C ALA A 46 -0.71 -2.54 20.22
N LEU A 47 -0.76 -1.83 19.08
CA LEU A 47 0.40 -1.63 18.22
C LEU A 47 1.40 -0.68 18.88
N ASP A 48 2.70 -0.90 18.65
CA ASP A 48 3.76 -0.08 19.23
C ASP A 48 3.60 1.40 18.81
N PRO A 49 3.37 2.34 19.75
CA PRO A 49 3.17 3.75 19.45
C PRO A 49 4.37 4.43 18.77
N GLN A 50 5.57 3.85 18.86
CA GLN A 50 6.79 4.40 18.27
C GLN A 50 6.99 3.97 16.81
N GLU A 51 6.32 2.91 16.35
CA GLU A 51 6.43 2.48 14.97
C GLU A 51 5.54 3.31 14.05
N ALA A 52 6.08 3.72 12.91
CA ALA A 52 5.32 4.34 11.85
C ALA A 52 4.49 3.29 11.11
N LEU A 53 3.27 3.65 10.70
CA LEU A 53 2.39 2.78 9.94
C LEU A 53 2.24 3.30 8.51
N PHE A 54 2.43 2.42 7.55
CA PHE A 54 2.26 2.71 6.12
C PHE A 54 1.31 1.72 5.48
N ARG A 55 0.43 2.20 4.62
CA ARG A 55 -0.37 1.35 3.74
C ARG A 55 0.38 1.13 2.44
N LEU A 56 0.64 -0.12 2.10
CA LEU A 56 1.13 -0.53 0.79
C LEU A 56 -0.04 -1.10 -0.01
N HIS A 57 -0.28 -0.52 -1.18
CA HIS A 57 -1.16 -1.05 -2.21
C HIS A 57 -0.30 -1.77 -3.26
N LEU A 58 -0.60 -3.05 -3.49
CA LEU A 58 -0.06 -3.85 -4.59
C LEU A 58 -1.16 -4.00 -5.64
N ILE A 59 -0.90 -3.61 -6.87
CA ILE A 59 -1.88 -3.59 -7.96
C ILE A 59 -1.32 -4.31 -9.17
N GLY A 60 -1.91 -5.44 -9.53
CA GLY A 60 -1.39 -6.32 -10.57
C GLY A 60 -2.23 -7.58 -10.73
N PRO A 61 -1.79 -8.57 -11.53
CA PRO A 61 -2.44 -9.86 -11.59
C PRO A 61 -2.38 -10.55 -10.21
N ALA A 62 -3.35 -11.43 -9.92
CA ALA A 62 -3.50 -12.07 -8.61
C ALA A 62 -2.22 -12.75 -8.09
N GLY A 63 -1.42 -13.35 -8.98
CA GLY A 63 -0.14 -13.98 -8.64
C GLY A 63 0.95 -13.00 -8.21
N ALA A 64 0.94 -11.76 -8.70
CA ALA A 64 1.97 -10.76 -8.42
C ALA A 64 1.73 -10.02 -7.09
N VAL A 65 0.49 -9.95 -6.61
CA VAL A 65 0.12 -9.20 -5.39
C VAL A 65 0.15 -10.06 -4.11
N GLY A 66 0.60 -11.31 -4.21
CA GLY A 66 0.58 -12.29 -3.11
C GLY A 66 1.63 -12.04 -2.02
N ASP A 67 2.80 -11.50 -2.38
CA ASP A 67 3.85 -11.15 -1.42
C ASP A 67 3.89 -9.63 -1.19
N PRO A 68 3.57 -9.15 0.02
CA PRO A 68 3.66 -7.72 0.32
C PRO A 68 5.10 -7.19 0.35
N GLY A 69 6.10 -8.07 0.45
CA GLY A 69 7.50 -7.68 0.54
C GLY A 69 7.80 -6.80 1.76
N LYS A 70 8.83 -5.98 1.62
CA LYS A 70 9.29 -5.02 2.62
C LYS A 70 9.72 -3.72 1.95
N VAL A 71 9.76 -2.64 2.72
CA VAL A 71 10.21 -1.33 2.22
C VAL A 71 11.39 -0.82 3.03
N GLN A 72 12.45 -0.44 2.33
CA GLN A 72 13.55 0.33 2.89
C GLN A 72 13.28 1.83 2.69
N LEU A 73 13.16 2.56 3.79
CA LEU A 73 13.01 4.01 3.83
C LEU A 73 14.17 4.57 4.66
N SER A 74 15.11 5.26 4.01
CA SER A 74 16.37 5.69 4.64
C SER A 74 17.08 4.49 5.31
N GLN A 75 17.31 4.53 6.62
CA GLN A 75 17.93 3.45 7.40
C GLN A 75 16.91 2.49 8.01
N ALA A 76 15.61 2.78 7.92
CA ALA A 76 14.56 1.98 8.52
C ALA A 76 13.94 0.99 7.53
N GLU A 77 13.65 -0.21 8.03
CA GLU A 77 12.92 -1.25 7.30
C GLU A 77 11.47 -1.28 7.80
N LEU A 78 10.53 -1.16 6.87
CA LEU A 78 9.11 -1.36 7.07
C LEU A 78 8.73 -2.77 6.61
N LYS A 79 8.05 -3.52 7.47
CA LYS A 79 7.68 -4.92 7.23
C LYS A 79 6.18 -5.15 7.48
N PRO A 80 5.59 -6.18 6.86
CA PRO A 80 4.19 -6.53 7.09
C PRO A 80 4.01 -7.11 8.49
N PHE A 81 2.82 -6.95 9.05
CA PHE A 81 2.46 -7.60 10.29
C PHE A 81 2.42 -9.13 10.15
N ALA A 82 3.05 -9.81 11.12
CA ALA A 82 2.97 -11.26 11.25
C ALA A 82 1.56 -11.73 11.65
N ALA A 83 1.40 -13.03 11.89
CA ALA A 83 0.14 -13.61 12.34
C ALA A 83 -0.40 -12.89 13.60
N PRO A 84 -1.74 -12.73 13.71
CA PRO A 84 -2.35 -12.06 14.86
C PRO A 84 -1.97 -12.75 16.18
N PRO A 85 -1.57 -11.98 17.22
CA PRO A 85 -1.30 -12.51 18.55
C PRO A 85 -2.42 -13.42 19.06
N ALA A 86 -2.08 -14.42 19.87
CA ALA A 86 -3.03 -15.43 20.32
C ALA A 86 -4.13 -14.82 21.23
N GLU A 87 -3.77 -13.76 21.94
CA GLU A 87 -4.59 -13.09 22.95
C GLU A 87 -5.66 -12.17 22.36
N LEU A 88 -5.60 -11.87 21.05
CA LEU A 88 -6.60 -11.03 20.40
C LEU A 88 -7.97 -11.71 20.41
N SER A 89 -8.99 -10.90 20.70
CA SER A 89 -10.38 -11.32 20.56
C SER A 89 -10.68 -11.75 19.11
N PRO A 90 -11.72 -12.58 18.87
CA PRO A 90 -12.09 -12.95 17.50
C PRO A 90 -12.34 -11.76 16.58
N ALA A 91 -12.95 -10.68 17.09
CA ALA A 91 -13.21 -9.48 16.32
C ALA A 91 -11.92 -8.72 15.97
N ASP A 92 -10.98 -8.63 16.92
CA ASP A 92 -9.70 -7.94 16.70
C ASP A 92 -8.77 -8.76 15.81
N ARG A 93 -8.87 -10.09 15.86
CA ARG A 93 -8.21 -11.00 14.92
C ARG A 93 -8.70 -10.77 13.48
N LEU A 94 -10.00 -10.61 13.28
CA LEU A 94 -10.55 -10.26 11.97
C LEU A 94 -10.09 -8.89 11.49
N LEU A 95 -10.04 -7.90 12.40
CA LEU A 95 -9.50 -6.57 12.09
C LEU A 95 -8.03 -6.64 11.67
N TRP A 96 -7.20 -7.38 12.42
CA TRP A 96 -5.79 -7.62 12.12
C TRP A 96 -5.61 -8.23 10.73
N GLN A 97 -6.37 -9.28 10.42
CA GLN A 97 -6.27 -9.97 9.13
C GLN A 97 -6.75 -9.09 7.97
N SER A 98 -7.89 -8.41 8.14
CA SER A 98 -8.49 -7.64 7.05
C SER A 98 -7.79 -6.29 6.79
N VAL A 99 -7.34 -5.61 7.84
CA VAL A 99 -6.74 -4.27 7.73
C VAL A 99 -5.23 -4.32 7.69
N LEU A 100 -4.57 -5.07 8.60
CA LEU A 100 -3.11 -5.06 8.67
C LEU A 100 -2.47 -6.01 7.66
N GLN A 101 -2.96 -7.23 7.53
CA GLN A 101 -2.40 -8.22 6.60
C GLN A 101 -2.98 -8.11 5.18
N GLY A 102 -4.10 -7.40 5.04
CA GLY A 102 -4.91 -7.37 3.84
C GLY A 102 -5.60 -8.70 3.58
N LEU A 103 -6.77 -8.65 2.95
CA LEU A 103 -7.39 -9.87 2.45
C LEU A 103 -6.48 -10.54 1.41
N PRO A 104 -6.42 -11.87 1.38
CA PRO A 104 -5.68 -12.59 0.34
C PRO A 104 -6.21 -12.18 -1.03
N ALA A 105 -5.30 -12.09 -2.00
CA ALA A 105 -5.70 -11.86 -3.37
C ALA A 105 -6.63 -13.01 -3.82
N PRO A 106 -7.68 -12.72 -4.60
CA PRO A 106 -8.53 -13.78 -5.12
C PRO A 106 -7.67 -14.74 -5.96
N THR A 107 -7.65 -16.01 -5.58
CA THR A 107 -7.02 -17.07 -6.37
C THR A 107 -7.88 -17.31 -7.60
N SER A 108 -7.62 -16.57 -8.67
CA SER A 108 -8.22 -16.87 -9.97
C SER A 108 -7.52 -18.10 -10.54
N GLU A 109 -8.09 -19.29 -10.31
CA GLU A 109 -7.79 -20.51 -11.07
C GLU A 109 -8.39 -20.47 -12.49
N ALA A 110 -9.12 -19.41 -12.84
CA ALA A 110 -9.66 -19.28 -14.18
C ALA A 110 -8.53 -18.98 -15.16
N GLU A 111 -8.32 -19.92 -16.08
CA GLU A 111 -7.54 -19.83 -17.31
C GLU A 111 -8.08 -18.71 -18.23
N ALA A 112 -8.07 -17.48 -17.76
CA ALA A 112 -8.32 -16.32 -18.62
C ALA A 112 -7.09 -16.15 -19.51
N SER A 113 -7.34 -16.07 -20.82
CA SER A 113 -6.33 -15.78 -21.84
C SER A 113 -5.35 -14.70 -21.36
N PRO A 114 -4.02 -14.88 -21.54
CA PRO A 114 -2.99 -14.00 -20.98
C PRO A 114 -3.12 -12.52 -21.39
N ALA A 115 -3.90 -12.20 -22.43
CA ALA A 115 -4.07 -10.84 -22.95
C ALA A 115 -4.96 -9.91 -22.10
N ALA A 116 -5.69 -10.40 -21.07
CA ALA A 116 -6.60 -9.55 -20.29
C ALA A 116 -6.90 -10.04 -18.87
N ALA A 117 -5.90 -10.58 -18.15
CA ALA A 117 -6.13 -10.96 -16.76
C ALA A 117 -6.57 -9.74 -15.92
N PRO A 118 -7.64 -9.85 -15.11
CA PRO A 118 -8.10 -8.73 -14.30
C PRO A 118 -7.03 -8.34 -13.28
N ARG A 119 -6.68 -7.05 -13.26
CA ARG A 119 -5.82 -6.50 -12.21
C ARG A 119 -6.61 -6.41 -10.91
N VAL A 120 -5.97 -6.80 -9.82
CA VAL A 120 -6.53 -6.75 -8.48
C VAL A 120 -5.68 -5.86 -7.60
N ARG A 121 -6.31 -5.23 -6.60
CA ARG A 121 -5.61 -4.45 -5.57
C ARG A 121 -5.62 -5.19 -4.24
N ARG A 122 -4.45 -5.46 -3.69
CA ARG A 122 -4.28 -5.87 -2.30
C ARG A 122 -3.67 -4.73 -1.50
N SER A 123 -4.21 -4.47 -0.30
CA SER A 123 -3.71 -3.42 0.58
C SER A 123 -3.29 -4.03 1.90
N VAL A 124 -2.07 -3.74 2.34
CA VAL A 124 -1.50 -4.22 3.61
C VAL A 124 -0.94 -3.05 4.39
N VAL A 125 -0.82 -3.19 5.71
CA VAL A 125 -0.11 -2.22 6.55
C VAL A 125 1.28 -2.76 6.85
N LEU A 126 2.28 -1.92 6.58
CA LEU A 126 3.65 -2.09 6.98
C LEU A 126 3.94 -1.26 8.22
N HIS A 127 4.86 -1.73 9.05
CA HIS A 127 5.29 -1.04 10.26
C HIS A 127 6.80 -1.08 10.43
N GLY A 128 7.35 -0.09 11.12
CA GLY A 128 8.76 -0.05 11.48
C GLY A 128 9.18 1.26 12.17
N PRO A 129 10.43 1.32 12.70
CA PRO A 129 10.92 2.44 13.48
C PRO A 129 11.39 3.58 12.56
N VAL A 130 10.46 4.36 12.02
CA VAL A 130 10.77 5.49 11.13
C VAL A 130 10.44 6.81 11.83
N ASP A 131 11.40 7.74 11.81
CA ASP A 131 11.17 9.11 12.29
C ASP A 131 10.29 9.89 11.29
N ALA A 132 9.31 10.64 11.80
CA ALA A 132 8.42 11.48 11.00
C ALA A 132 9.15 12.49 10.08
N ALA A 133 10.34 12.96 10.47
CA ALA A 133 11.18 13.81 9.63
C ALA A 133 11.74 13.03 8.43
N GLU A 134 12.25 11.82 8.64
CA GLU A 134 12.78 10.96 7.57
C GLU A 134 11.69 10.57 6.57
N ILE A 135 10.48 10.33 7.05
CA ILE A 135 9.29 10.08 6.22
C ILE A 135 9.07 11.22 5.23
N ARG A 136 9.20 12.48 5.68
CA ARG A 136 8.92 13.65 4.85
C ARG A 136 10.05 13.94 3.86
N ASP A 137 11.29 13.71 4.24
CA ASP A 137 12.43 14.13 3.41
C ASP A 137 12.88 13.06 2.41
N SER A 138 12.38 11.83 2.56
CA SER A 138 12.68 10.72 1.65
C SER A 138 12.04 10.91 0.27
N ALA A 139 12.84 11.25 -0.74
CA ALA A 139 12.37 11.39 -2.12
C ALA A 139 12.20 10.03 -2.84
N ILE A 140 13.02 9.04 -2.46
CA ILE A 140 13.03 7.70 -3.04
C ILE A 140 13.05 6.67 -1.91
N VAL A 141 12.19 5.67 -2.01
CA VAL A 141 12.18 4.49 -1.14
C VAL A 141 12.30 3.23 -1.99
N THR A 142 12.75 2.13 -1.41
CA THR A 142 12.92 0.87 -2.14
C THR A 142 11.97 -0.18 -1.58
N TRP A 143 11.18 -0.80 -2.44
CA TRP A 143 10.41 -1.99 -2.12
C TRP A 143 11.13 -3.23 -2.64
N SER A 144 11.02 -4.34 -1.90
CA SER A 144 11.55 -5.64 -2.34
C SER A 144 10.70 -6.81 -1.86
N ALA A 145 10.54 -7.83 -2.71
CA ALA A 145 9.94 -9.12 -2.39
C ALA A 145 10.72 -10.23 -3.11
N GLY A 146 11.27 -11.20 -2.36
CA GLY A 146 12.16 -12.21 -2.92
C GLY A 146 13.35 -11.58 -3.67
N ALA A 147 13.44 -11.85 -4.97
CA ALA A 147 14.46 -11.28 -5.86
C ALA A 147 14.03 -9.99 -6.57
N THR A 148 12.75 -9.60 -6.46
CA THR A 148 12.19 -8.42 -7.13
C THR A 148 12.42 -7.18 -6.28
N GLN A 149 12.80 -6.08 -6.93
CA GLN A 149 13.05 -4.80 -6.27
C GLN A 149 12.58 -3.63 -7.14
N HIS A 150 11.87 -2.67 -6.54
CA HIS A 150 11.43 -1.44 -7.21
C HIS A 150 11.82 -0.20 -6.41
N SER A 151 12.26 0.83 -7.12
CA SER A 151 12.38 2.17 -6.55
C SER A 151 11.03 2.89 -6.64
N LEU A 152 10.52 3.36 -5.51
CA LEU A 152 9.30 4.15 -5.43
C LEU A 152 9.67 5.63 -5.28
N ARG A 153 9.04 6.49 -6.06
CA ARG A 153 9.30 7.94 -6.06
C ARG A 153 8.14 8.67 -5.43
N ARG A 154 8.47 9.71 -4.66
CA ARG A 154 7.46 10.55 -4.04
C ARG A 154 6.61 11.24 -5.11
N ARG A 155 5.30 11.23 -4.90
CA ARG A 155 4.31 11.97 -5.67
C ARG A 155 3.35 12.66 -4.72
N ASP A 156 3.16 13.95 -4.95
CA ASP A 156 2.15 14.74 -4.28
C ASP A 156 0.87 14.76 -5.15
N TRP A 157 -0.29 14.64 -4.52
CA TRP A 157 -1.58 14.56 -5.21
C TRP A 157 -2.73 15.07 -4.36
N SER A 158 -3.82 15.48 -5.02
CA SER A 158 -5.10 15.70 -4.35
C SER A 158 -5.77 14.36 -4.04
N MET A 159 -6.73 14.33 -3.10
CA MET A 159 -7.49 13.12 -2.81
C MET A 159 -8.23 12.56 -4.04
N GLY A 160 -8.72 13.44 -4.91
CA GLY A 160 -9.37 13.05 -6.16
C GLY A 160 -8.40 12.38 -7.14
N ALA A 161 -7.20 12.93 -7.32
CA ALA A 161 -6.17 12.37 -8.18
C ALA A 161 -5.66 11.02 -7.63
N ARG A 162 -5.48 10.90 -6.31
CA ARG A 162 -5.17 9.64 -5.63
C ARG A 162 -6.20 8.56 -5.94
N ARG A 163 -7.48 8.87 -5.72
CA ARG A 163 -8.57 7.92 -5.96
C ARG A 163 -8.63 7.50 -7.43
N HIS A 164 -8.58 8.47 -8.34
CA HIS A 164 -8.61 8.19 -9.77
C HIS A 164 -7.44 7.28 -10.19
N HIS A 165 -6.23 7.51 -9.68
CA HIS A 165 -5.08 6.67 -9.97
C HIS A 165 -5.28 5.23 -9.48
N LEU A 166 -5.68 5.04 -8.21
CA LEU A 166 -5.90 3.71 -7.64
C LEU A 166 -7.05 2.95 -8.32
N ASP A 167 -8.06 3.66 -8.82
CA ASP A 167 -9.19 3.06 -9.54
C ASP A 167 -8.83 2.75 -11.00
N ALA A 168 -8.08 3.65 -11.66
CA ALA A 168 -7.61 3.45 -13.04
C ALA A 168 -6.62 2.29 -13.17
N ALA A 169 -5.75 2.10 -12.18
CA ALA A 169 -4.77 1.02 -12.11
C ALA A 169 -5.38 -0.40 -12.08
N LEU A 170 -6.69 -0.51 -11.81
CA LEU A 170 -7.44 -1.76 -11.87
C LEU A 170 -7.95 -2.09 -13.27
N THR A 171 -7.90 -1.13 -14.20
CA THR A 171 -8.34 -1.35 -15.58
C THR A 171 -7.20 -2.02 -16.35
N PRO A 172 -7.45 -3.15 -17.05
CA PRO A 172 -6.42 -3.77 -17.87
C PRO A 172 -5.94 -2.79 -18.95
N VAL A 173 -4.63 -2.79 -19.21
CA VAL A 173 -4.05 -2.02 -20.32
C VAL A 173 -4.59 -2.65 -21.60
N ALA A 174 -5.41 -1.91 -22.35
CA ALA A 174 -5.87 -2.40 -23.64
C ALA A 174 -4.67 -2.57 -24.57
N GLU A 175 -4.54 -3.75 -25.20
CA GLU A 175 -3.60 -3.92 -26.30
C GLU A 175 -3.91 -2.86 -27.37
N PRO A 176 -2.88 -2.18 -27.93
CA PRO A 176 -3.10 -1.31 -29.08
C PRO A 176 -3.71 -2.16 -30.21
N PRO A 177 -4.67 -1.62 -30.98
CA PRO A 177 -5.28 -2.39 -32.06
C PRO A 177 -4.19 -2.85 -33.04
N GLU A 178 -4.15 -4.16 -33.32
CA GLU A 178 -3.39 -4.68 -34.45
C GLU A 178 -3.84 -3.94 -35.71
N ILE A 179 -2.93 -3.16 -36.29
CA ILE A 179 -3.14 -2.56 -37.60
C ILE A 179 -2.80 -3.68 -38.59
N ASP A 180 -3.81 -4.35 -39.13
CA ASP A 180 -3.64 -5.21 -40.30
C ASP A 180 -3.14 -4.34 -41.48
N GLU A 181 -1.94 -4.63 -41.99
CA GLU A 181 -1.35 -4.04 -43.21
C GLU A 181 -1.97 -4.64 -44.49
#